data_AF-A0A1H9D4C6-F1
#
_entry.id   AF-A0A1H9D4C6-F1
#
_cell.length_a   1.000
_cell.length_b   1.000
_cell.length_c   1.000
_cell.angle_alpha   90.00
_cell.angle_beta   90.00
_cell.angle_gamma   90.00
#
_symmetry.space_group_name_H-M   'P 1'
#
loop_
_entity.id
_entity.type
_entity.pdbx_description
1 polymer ?
#
loop_
_entity_poly.entity_id
_entity_poly.type
_entity_poly.pdbx_seq_one_letter_code
_entity_poly.pdbx_strand_id
1 'polypeptide(L)'
;MEIASSTDQLSHEAHVDGVATLNVVLEDHAVFMEFESPAMILLGFEHAPVNDKQNALFISTQRTLRRYEPIIFVLGYDMPGGKCGYPNA
;
A
#
# COMPACT_ATOMS: atom_id res chain seq x y z
N MET A 1 41.47 -13.49 -33.39
CA MET A 1 40.29 -12.60 -33.42
C MET A 1 39.71 -12.65 -32.03
N GLU A 2 39.94 -11.60 -31.25
CA GLU A 2 39.30 -11.45 -29.95
C GLU A 2 37.82 -11.16 -30.14
N ILE A 3 36.99 -11.84 -29.37
CA ILE A 3 35.69 -11.30 -28.97
C ILE A 3 35.71 -11.31 -27.45
N ALA A 4 36.10 -10.16 -26.91
CA ALA A 4 35.97 -9.82 -25.50
C ALA A 4 34.49 -9.61 -25.14
N SER A 5 34.17 -9.90 -23.87
CA SER A 5 33.17 -9.23 -23.02
C SER A 5 31.71 -9.26 -23.52
N SER A 6 30.72 -9.67 -22.75
CA SER A 6 30.45 -9.15 -21.40
C SER A 6 29.65 -10.15 -20.57
N THR A 7 30.19 -10.45 -19.40
CA THR A 7 29.42 -10.96 -18.27
C THR A 7 28.57 -9.82 -17.71
N ASP A 8 27.46 -9.49 -18.36
CA ASP A 8 26.42 -8.67 -17.71
C ASP A 8 25.52 -9.59 -16.87
N GLN A 9 26.13 -10.21 -15.85
CA GLN A 9 25.38 -10.51 -14.63
C GLN A 9 25.21 -9.18 -13.92
N LEU A 10 24.30 -8.35 -14.46
CA LEU A 10 23.79 -7.15 -13.81
C LEU A 10 23.43 -7.58 -12.40
N SER A 11 24.20 -7.07 -11.44
CA SER A 11 23.88 -7.14 -10.03
C SER A 11 22.43 -6.73 -9.91
N HIS A 12 21.58 -7.66 -9.50
CA HIS A 12 20.25 -7.29 -9.02
C HIS A 12 20.53 -6.57 -7.71
N GLU A 13 20.84 -5.27 -7.81
CA GLU A 13 20.81 -4.38 -6.67
C GLU A 13 19.52 -4.67 -5.95
N ALA A 14 19.59 -4.73 -4.61
CA ALA A 14 18.40 -4.89 -3.80
C ALA A 14 17.51 -3.67 -4.08
N HIS A 15 16.59 -3.81 -5.03
CA HIS A 15 15.59 -2.82 -5.31
C HIS A 15 14.72 -2.80 -4.06
N VAL A 16 14.71 -1.65 -3.38
CA VAL A 16 13.72 -1.40 -2.33
C VAL A 16 12.41 -1.12 -3.05
N ASP A 17 11.84 -2.17 -3.61
CA ASP A 17 10.48 -2.16 -4.11
C ASP A 17 9.54 -2.20 -2.90
N GLY A 18 8.39 -1.52 -3.00
CA GLY A 18 7.29 -1.90 -2.10
C GLY A 18 7.19 -1.16 -0.77
N VAL A 19 7.85 -0.03 -0.55
CA VAL A 19 7.63 0.73 0.70
C VAL A 19 6.32 1.51 0.61
N ALA A 20 5.40 1.18 1.51
CA ALA A 20 4.16 1.88 1.73
C ALA A 20 4.02 2.19 3.23
N THR A 21 3.33 3.28 3.55
CA THR A 21 3.07 3.73 4.91
C THR A 21 1.57 3.64 5.19
N LEU A 22 1.21 3.07 6.33
CA LEU A 22 -0.15 3.09 6.87
C LEU A 22 -0.14 3.82 8.20
N ASN A 23 -0.75 5.01 8.24
CA ASN A 23 -1.00 5.73 9.47
C ASN A 23 -2.38 5.35 10.00
N VAL A 24 -2.47 5.04 11.28
CA VAL A 24 -3.72 4.71 11.96
C VAL A 24 -3.87 5.60 13.18
N VAL A 25 -4.99 6.31 13.26
CA VAL A 25 -5.33 7.15 14.40
C VAL A 25 -6.69 6.73 14.94
N LEU A 26 -6.78 6.55 16.25
CA LEU A 26 -8.05 6.37 16.96
C LEU A 26 -8.34 7.67 17.70
N GLU A 27 -9.43 8.32 17.34
CA GLU A 27 -9.92 9.55 17.99
C GLU A 27 -11.41 9.40 18.28
N ASP A 28 -11.79 9.62 19.54
CA ASP A 28 -13.12 9.36 20.08
C ASP A 28 -13.66 7.95 19.76
N HIS A 29 -14.51 7.84 18.74
CA HIS A 29 -15.17 6.61 18.30
C HIS A 29 -14.91 6.34 16.80
N ALA A 30 -13.91 7.01 16.23
CA ALA A 30 -13.55 6.92 14.83
C ALA A 30 -12.11 6.40 14.67
N VAL A 31 -11.94 5.47 13.73
CA VAL A 31 -10.63 5.05 13.25
C VAL A 31 -10.37 5.77 11.93
N PHE A 32 -9.29 6.54 11.88
CA PHE A 32 -8.79 7.15 10.67
C PHE A 32 -7.60 6.36 10.15
N MET A 33 -7.60 6.09 8.85
CA MET A 33 -6.52 5.41 8.17
C MET A 33 -6.08 6.22 6.96
N GLU A 34 -4.79 6.49 6.89
CA GLU A 34 -4.14 7.10 5.73
C GLU A 34 -3.15 6.09 5.17
N PHE A 35 -3.27 5.80 3.88
CA PHE A 35 -2.41 4.85 3.20
C PHE A 35 -1.66 5.54 2.06
N GLU A 36 -0.35 5.61 2.20
CA GLU A 36 0.57 6.16 1.19
C GLU A 36 1.35 5.02 0.54
N SER A 37 1.17 4.83 -0.77
CA SER A 37 1.86 3.79 -1.53
C SER A 37 2.06 4.24 -2.98
N PRO A 38 3.20 3.91 -3.61
CA PRO A 38 3.29 3.85 -5.06
C PRO A 38 2.17 2.98 -5.65
N ALA A 39 1.45 3.49 -6.65
CA ALA A 39 0.36 2.77 -7.31
C ALA A 39 0.81 1.47 -8.00
N MET A 40 2.08 1.44 -8.44
CA MET A 40 2.72 0.32 -9.12
C MET A 40 2.73 -0.95 -8.26
N ILE A 41 2.93 -0.80 -6.94
CA ILE A 41 2.97 -1.90 -5.97
C ILE A 41 1.62 -2.61 -5.88
N LEU A 42 0.53 -1.84 -5.81
CA LEU A 42 -0.83 -2.40 -5.72
C LEU A 42 -1.24 -3.19 -6.95
N LEU A 43 -0.60 -2.91 -8.09
CA LEU A 43 -0.85 -3.60 -9.35
C LEU A 43 0.06 -4.81 -9.57
N GLY A 44 1.06 -5.02 -8.70
CA GLY A 44 2.06 -6.07 -8.85
C GLY A 44 2.94 -5.87 -10.09
N PHE A 45 3.11 -4.62 -10.54
CA PHE A 45 3.94 -4.30 -11.69
C PHE A 45 5.38 -4.09 -11.21
N GLU A 46 6.28 -5.00 -11.59
CA GLU A 46 7.75 -4.84 -11.36
C GLU A 46 8.36 -3.81 -12.32
N HIS A 47 7.67 -3.50 -13.42
CA HIS A 47 8.10 -2.56 -14.46
C HIS A 47 6.99 -1.59 -14.86
N ALA A 48 7.37 -0.51 -15.56
CA ALA A 48 6.42 0.47 -16.08
C ALA A 48 5.37 -0.17 -17.02
N PRO A 49 4.14 0.36 -17.08
CA PRO A 49 3.08 -0.17 -17.94
C PRO A 49 3.49 -0.16 -19.42
N VAL A 50 3.35 -1.30 -20.12
CA VAL A 50 3.81 -1.43 -21.52
C VAL A 50 2.68 -1.43 -22.55
N ASN A 51 1.43 -1.43 -22.12
CA ASN A 51 0.28 -1.41 -23.02
C ASN A 51 -0.88 -0.57 -22.46
N ASP A 52 -1.84 -0.27 -23.32
CA ASP A 52 -2.98 0.61 -23.01
C ASP A 52 -3.81 0.10 -21.82
N LYS A 53 -3.98 -1.22 -21.68
CA LYS A 53 -4.74 -1.80 -20.57
C LYS A 53 -4.02 -1.58 -19.24
N GLN A 54 -2.72 -1.79 -19.20
CA GLN A 54 -1.90 -1.56 -18.01
C GLN A 54 -1.83 -0.07 -17.66
N ASN A 55 -1.73 0.80 -18.66
CA ASN A 55 -1.76 2.25 -18.46
C ASN A 55 -3.11 2.72 -17.89
N ALA A 56 -4.22 2.23 -18.44
CA ALA A 56 -5.54 2.53 -17.92
C ALA A 56 -5.70 2.07 -16.47
N LEU A 57 -5.21 0.86 -16.15
CA LEU A 57 -5.23 0.33 -14.80
C LEU A 57 -4.39 1.18 -13.84
N PHE A 58 -3.16 1.54 -14.23
CA PHE A 58 -2.27 2.41 -13.45
C PHE A 58 -2.91 3.76 -13.13
N ILE A 59 -3.48 4.45 -14.13
CA ILE A 59 -4.16 5.73 -13.96
C ILE A 59 -5.37 5.58 -13.03
N SER A 60 -6.13 4.49 -13.16
CA SER A 60 -7.30 4.23 -12.31
C SER A 60 -6.89 4.04 -10.85
N THR A 61 -5.82 3.30 -10.58
CA THR A 61 -5.28 3.08 -9.23
C THR A 61 -4.75 4.38 -8.63
N GLN A 62 -4.03 5.19 -9.39
CA GLN A 62 -3.59 6.52 -8.94
C GLN A 62 -4.77 7.41 -8.56
N ARG A 63 -5.86 7.37 -9.33
CA ARG A 63 -7.06 8.13 -9.03
C ARG A 63 -7.73 7.65 -7.75
N THR A 64 -7.77 6.34 -7.50
CA THR A 64 -8.29 5.76 -6.25
C THR A 64 -7.48 6.22 -5.05
N LEU A 65 -6.14 6.15 -5.13
CA LEU A 65 -5.26 6.57 -4.02
C LEU A 65 -5.33 8.07 -3.72
N ARG A 66 -5.59 8.91 -4.73
CA ARG A 66 -5.73 10.36 -4.55
C ARG A 66 -7.08 10.80 -4.00
N ARG A 67 -8.07 9.90 -3.93
CA ARG A 67 -9.37 10.23 -3.34
C ARG A 67 -9.24 10.18 -1.82
N TYR A 68 -9.42 11.33 -1.19
CA TYR A 68 -9.52 11.51 0.27
C TYR A 68 -10.85 11.00 0.86
N GLU A 69 -11.46 9.98 0.25
CA GLU A 69 -12.59 9.31 0.88
C GLU A 69 -12.03 8.14 1.70
N PRO A 70 -12.42 7.99 2.98
CA PRO A 70 -11.94 6.89 3.81
C PRO A 70 -12.27 5.56 3.13
N ILE A 71 -11.22 4.86 2.70
CA ILE A 71 -11.35 3.57 2.00
C ILE A 71 -11.84 2.48 2.97
N ILE A 72 -11.63 2.65 4.27
CA ILE A 72 -11.96 1.67 5.30
C ILE A 72 -12.65 2.36 6.47
N PHE A 73 -13.89 1.97 6.73
CA PHE A 73 -14.62 2.33 7.95
C PHE A 73 -14.53 1.17 8.95
N VAL A 74 -14.03 1.45 10.15
CA VAL A 74 -14.11 0.49 11.27
C VAL A 74 -15.25 0.96 12.17
N LEU A 75 -16.36 0.22 12.15
CA LEU A 75 -17.47 0.46 13.06
C LEU A 75 -17.18 -0.28 14.38
N GLY A 76 -16.83 0.47 15.42
CA GLY A 76 -16.84 -0.04 16.78
C GLY A 76 -18.28 -0.17 17.26
N TYR A 77 -18.69 -1.38 17.63
CA TYR A 77 -19.95 -1.58 18.35
C TYR A 77 -19.63 -1.89 19.80
N ASP A 78 -20.17 -1.10 20.71
CA ASP A 78 -20.19 -1.48 22.12
C ASP A 78 -21.15 -2.67 22.26
N MET A 79 -20.65 -3.80 22.74
CA MET A 79 -21.49 -4.97 22.97
C MET A 79 -22.43 -4.65 24.14
N PRO A 80 -23.76 -4.60 23.95
CA PRO A 80 -24.68 -4.37 25.06
C PRO A 80 -24.62 -5.59 26.00
N GLY A 81 -23.80 -5.50 27.06
CA GLY A 81 -23.75 -6.49 28.13
C GLY A 81 -22.36 -6.92 28.65
N GLY A 82 -21.25 -6.33 28.18
CA GLY A 82 -19.92 -6.68 28.70
C GLY A 82 -19.58 -5.91 29.97
N LYS A 83 -19.60 -6.56 31.15
CA LYS A 83 -19.02 -5.98 32.38
C LYS A 83 -17.56 -5.62 32.12
N CYS A 84 -17.26 -4.34 31.98
CA CYS A 84 -15.90 -3.81 31.97
C CYS A 84 -15.29 -4.04 33.36
N GLY A 85 -14.52 -5.11 33.51
CA GLY A 85 -13.63 -5.31 34.64
C GLY A 85 -12.30 -4.65 34.33
N TYR A 86 -12.05 -3.47 34.87
CA TYR A 86 -10.69 -3.00 35.10
C TYR A 86 -10.18 -3.73 36.36
N PRO A 87 -9.19 -4.64 36.28
CA PRO A 87 -8.46 -5.02 37.46
C PRO A 87 -7.47 -3.89 37.78
N ASN A 88 -7.51 -3.45 39.03
CA ASN A 88 -6.62 -2.44 39.58
C ASN A 88 -5.15 -2.73 39.23
N ALA A 89 -4.44 -1.72 38.71
CA ALA A 89 -2.99 -1.62 38.71
C ALA A 89 -2.62 -0.17 39.06
#